data_AF-A0A6A4GUN4-F1
#
_entry.id   AF-A0A6A4GUN4-F1
#
_cell.length_a   1.000
_cell.length_b   1.000
_cell.length_c   1.000
_cell.angle_alpha   90.00
_cell.angle_beta   90.00
_cell.angle_gamma   90.00
#
_symmetry.space_group_name_H-M   'P 1'
#
loop_
_entity.id
_entity.type
_entity.pdbx_description
1 polymer ?
#
loop_
_entity_poly.entity_id
_entity_poly.type
_entity_poly.pdbx_seq_one_letter_code
_entity_poly.pdbx_strand_id
1 'polypeptide(L)'
;ETFGTQVLNWWKLLNPTWRQACPSGEFLQSGEGDWGVLDVSGRNGLLSVLACMRWWHDLGAEDMNSNPQWIYISKDVSWVV
;
A
#
# COMPACT_ATOMS: atom_id res chain seq x y z
N GLU A 1 -15.19 -9.74 -0.30
CA GLU A 1 -13.77 -9.35 -0.52
C GLU A 1 -12.94 -9.77 0.69
N THR A 2 -11.66 -10.08 0.50
CA THR A 2 -10.73 -10.30 1.64
C THR A 2 -10.29 -8.95 2.19
N PHE A 3 -9.86 -8.92 3.46
CA PHE A 3 -9.28 -7.71 4.05
C PHE A 3 -8.08 -7.23 3.22
N GLY A 4 -7.22 -8.14 2.75
CA GLY A 4 -6.10 -7.79 1.87
C GLY A 4 -6.52 -7.08 0.59
N THR A 5 -7.60 -7.52 -0.07
CA THR A 5 -8.12 -6.82 -1.26
C THR A 5 -8.57 -5.39 -0.93
N GLN A 6 -9.22 -5.20 0.23
CA GLN A 6 -9.68 -3.87 0.66
C GLN A 6 -8.50 -2.92 0.93
N VAL A 7 -7.45 -3.41 1.61
CA VAL A 7 -6.24 -2.61 1.87
C VAL A 7 -5.55 -2.23 0.55
N LEU A 8 -5.43 -3.15 -0.40
CA LEU A 8 -4.83 -2.86 -1.71
C LEU A 8 -5.62 -1.81 -2.48
N ASN A 9 -6.95 -1.88 -2.47
CA ASN A 9 -7.80 -0.89 -3.13
C ASN A 9 -7.70 0.48 -2.45
N TRP A 10 -7.69 0.51 -1.12
CA TRP A 10 -7.48 1.75 -0.37
C TRP A 10 -6.12 2.38 -0.69
N TRP A 11 -5.05 1.59 -0.69
CA TRP A 11 -3.72 2.06 -1.05
C TRP A 11 -3.68 2.61 -2.49
N LYS A 12 -4.36 1.97 -3.45
CA LYS A 12 -4.47 2.49 -4.84
C LYS A 12 -5.09 3.89 -4.88
N LEU A 13 -6.13 4.12 -4.10
CA LEU A 13 -6.84 5.41 -4.07
C LEU A 13 -6.04 6.54 -3.43
N LEU A 14 -5.11 6.22 -2.53
CA LEU A 14 -4.25 7.22 -1.92
C LEU A 14 -3.15 7.70 -2.88
N ASN A 15 -2.68 6.83 -3.77
CA ASN A 15 -1.51 7.13 -4.58
C ASN A 15 -1.72 8.29 -5.57
N PRO A 16 -0.65 9.06 -5.87
CA PRO A 16 -0.73 10.14 -6.84
C PRO A 16 -1.15 9.65 -8.22
N THR A 17 -1.82 10.51 -9.00
CA THR A 17 -2.32 10.15 -10.34
C THR A 17 -1.23 9.84 -11.36
N TRP A 18 -0.01 10.36 -11.15
CA TRP A 18 1.15 10.02 -11.98
C TRP A 18 1.65 8.60 -11.72
N ARG A 19 1.29 8.00 -10.57
CA ARG A 19 1.69 6.63 -10.22
C ARG A 19 0.84 5.65 -11.01
N GLN A 20 1.46 5.03 -12.00
CA GLN A 20 0.79 4.11 -12.89
C GLN A 20 0.63 2.73 -12.26
N ALA A 21 -0.47 2.05 -12.59
CA ALA A 21 -0.61 0.63 -12.37
C ALA A 21 -0.46 -0.11 -13.72
N CYS A 22 0.17 -1.27 -13.71
CA CYS A 22 0.13 -2.23 -14.81
C CYS A 22 -1.32 -2.54 -15.19
N PRO A 23 -1.58 -3.01 -16.43
CA PRO A 23 -2.91 -3.50 -16.83
C PRO A 23 -3.46 -4.61 -15.93
N SER A 24 -2.58 -5.37 -15.27
CA SER A 24 -2.92 -6.38 -14.25
C SER A 24 -3.45 -5.78 -12.93
N GLY A 25 -3.43 -4.44 -12.80
CA GLY A 25 -3.76 -3.73 -11.57
C GLY A 25 -2.64 -3.71 -10.55
N GLU A 26 -1.43 -4.14 -10.92
CA GLU A 26 -0.24 -4.10 -10.07
C GLU A 26 0.41 -2.71 -10.10
N PHE A 27 0.99 -2.24 -9.01
CA PHE A 27 1.67 -0.96 -8.90
C PHE A 27 2.99 -1.05 -9.63
N LEU A 28 3.24 -0.06 -10.48
CA LEU A 28 4.57 0.13 -11.03
C LEU A 28 5.44 0.80 -9.96
N GLN A 29 6.58 0.19 -9.66
CA GLN A 29 7.64 0.78 -8.84
C GLN A 29 8.53 1.68 -9.70
N SER A 30 7.89 2.57 -10.46
CA SER A 30 8.53 3.49 -11.39
C SER A 30 7.67 4.75 -11.57
N GLY A 31 8.26 5.78 -12.18
CA GLY A 31 7.61 7.07 -12.39
C GLY A 31 8.15 8.14 -11.43
N GLU A 32 7.96 9.39 -11.83
CA GLU A 32 8.36 10.57 -11.08
C GLU A 32 7.24 11.60 -11.14
N GLY A 33 7.06 12.33 -10.04
CA GLY A 33 6.05 13.36 -9.91
C GLY A 33 5.99 13.89 -8.48
N ASP A 34 5.07 14.80 -8.24
CA ASP A 34 4.91 15.40 -6.92
C ASP A 34 4.25 14.42 -5.94
N TRP A 35 4.95 14.14 -4.85
CA TRP A 35 4.44 13.36 -3.71
C TRP A 35 3.63 14.22 -2.72
N GLY A 36 3.59 15.54 -2.90
CA GLY A 36 2.89 16.49 -2.02
C GLY A 36 1.40 16.21 -1.86
N VAL A 37 0.75 15.52 -2.80
CA VAL A 37 -0.64 15.05 -2.65
C VAL A 37 -0.79 14.00 -1.55
N LEU A 38 0.28 13.25 -1.25
CA LEU A 38 0.37 12.32 -0.12
C LEU A 38 0.86 13.01 1.16
N ASP A 39 1.48 14.20 1.05
CA ASP A 39 1.87 15.07 2.17
C ASP A 39 0.67 15.88 2.69
N VAL A 40 -0.43 15.16 2.98
CA VAL A 40 -1.59 15.75 3.65
C VAL A 40 -1.22 15.98 5.10
N SER A 41 -1.12 17.26 5.47
CA SER A 41 -0.69 17.72 6.80
C SER A 41 -1.52 17.06 7.92
N GLY A 42 -0.90 16.18 8.69
CA GLY A 42 -1.52 15.39 9.76
C GLY A 42 -0.88 13.99 9.85
N ARG A 43 -0.99 13.29 10.98
CA ARG A 43 -0.26 12.02 11.25
C ARG A 43 -0.60 10.82 10.34
N ASN A 44 -1.26 10.96 9.18
CA ASN A 44 -2.05 9.87 8.60
C ASN A 44 -1.97 9.62 7.08
N GLY A 45 -0.97 10.15 6.35
CA GLY A 45 -0.75 9.70 4.96
C GLY A 45 -0.15 8.28 4.90
N LEU A 46 1.14 8.18 5.19
CA LEU A 46 1.87 6.91 5.19
C LEU A 46 1.78 6.16 6.53
N LEU A 47 1.75 6.88 7.65
CA LEU A 47 1.68 6.29 8.99
C LEU A 47 0.38 5.50 9.23
N SER A 48 -0.74 5.94 8.64
CA SER A 48 -1.99 5.16 8.69
C SER A 48 -1.88 3.86 7.90
N VAL A 49 -1.15 3.85 6.78
CA VAL A 49 -0.88 2.64 6.01
C VAL A 49 0.00 1.68 6.81
N LEU A 50 1.08 2.18 7.42
CA LEU A 50 1.95 1.37 8.28
C LEU A 50 1.22 0.83 9.52
N ALA A 51 0.38 1.63 10.17
CA ALA A 51 -0.45 1.19 11.29
C ALA A 51 -1.46 0.10 10.87
N CYS A 52 -2.12 0.29 9.72
CA CYS A 52 -3.04 -0.69 9.15
C CYS A 52 -2.32 -2.00 8.81
N MET A 53 -1.15 -1.93 8.16
CA MET A 53 -0.31 -3.10 7.85
C MET A 53 0.13 -3.82 9.12
N ARG A 54 0.54 -3.08 10.16
CA ARG A 54 0.91 -3.70 11.44
C ARG A 54 -0.28 -4.43 12.08
N TRP A 55 -1.45 -3.79 12.11
CA TRP A 55 -2.66 -4.42 12.61
C TRP A 55 -3.07 -5.66 11.79
N TRP A 56 -2.95 -5.58 10.46
CA TRP A 56 -3.21 -6.72 9.57
C TRP A 56 -2.29 -7.89 9.87
N HIS A 57 -0.98 -7.62 10.01
CA HIS A 57 0.00 -8.64 10.35
C HIS A 57 -0.33 -9.32 11.68
N ASP A 58 -0.67 -8.52 12.72
CA ASP A 58 -1.00 -9.04 14.05
C ASP A 58 -2.30 -9.87 14.07
N LEU A 59 -3.22 -9.64 13.12
CA LEU A 59 -4.43 -10.43 12.92
C LEU A 59 -4.26 -11.64 12.00
N GLY A 60 -3.15 -11.72 11.27
CA GLY A 60 -2.87 -12.79 10.32
C GLY A 60 -2.70 -14.14 10.99
N ALA A 61 -2.90 -15.22 10.23
CA ALA A 61 -2.45 -16.55 10.63
C ALA A 61 -0.91 -16.60 10.68
N GLU A 62 -0.34 -17.67 11.26
CA GLU A 62 1.11 -17.81 11.52
C GLU A 62 2.02 -17.57 10.31
N ASP A 63 1.49 -17.68 9.08
CA ASP A 63 2.26 -17.50 7.84
C ASP A 63 1.77 -16.33 6.97
N MET A 64 1.83 -15.11 7.52
CA MET A 64 1.64 -13.90 6.73
C MET A 64 2.71 -13.71 5.64
N ASN A 65 3.90 -14.30 5.81
CA ASN A 65 4.98 -14.19 4.84
C ASN A 65 4.70 -14.97 3.54
N SER A 66 3.80 -15.96 3.56
CA SER A 66 3.30 -16.62 2.34
C SER A 66 2.06 -15.95 1.75
N ASN A 67 1.46 -14.94 2.40
CA ASN A 67 0.29 -14.25 1.88
C ASN A 67 0.67 -13.35 0.70
N PRO A 68 0.21 -13.61 -0.54
CA PRO A 68 0.63 -12.84 -1.71
C PRO A 68 0.25 -11.35 -1.62
N GLN A 69 -0.90 -11.04 -1.03
CA GLN A 69 -1.37 -9.65 -0.88
C GLN A 69 -0.51 -8.89 0.13
N TRP A 70 -0.08 -9.56 1.19
CA TRP A 70 0.84 -9.00 2.19
C TRP A 70 2.23 -8.73 1.60
N ILE A 71 2.82 -9.71 0.90
CA ILE A 71 4.13 -9.55 0.25
C ILE A 71 4.08 -8.38 -0.73
N TYR A 72 3.00 -8.32 -1.51
CA TYR A 72 2.81 -7.31 -2.53
C TYR A 72 2.73 -5.90 -1.92
N ILE A 73 1.88 -5.66 -0.92
CA ILE A 73 1.78 -4.33 -0.30
C ILE A 73 3.06 -3.96 0.45
N SER A 74 3.75 -4.94 1.05
CA SER A 74 4.99 -4.70 1.79
C SER A 74 6.10 -4.22 0.87
N LYS A 75 6.28 -4.88 -0.28
CA LYS A 75 7.23 -4.45 -1.32
C LYS A 75 6.88 -3.05 -1.82
N ASP A 76 5.60 -2.80 -2.05
CA ASP A 76 5.16 -1.56 -2.64
C ASP A 76 5.32 -0.36 -1.69
N VAL A 77 4.87 -0.50 -0.44
CA VAL A 77 5.03 0.53 0.60
C VAL A 77 6.51 0.78 0.88
N SER A 78 7.36 -0.26 0.88
CA SER A 78 8.81 -0.09 1.06
C SER A 78 9.52 0.69 -0.05
N TRP A 79 8.91 0.79 -1.24
CA TRP A 79 9.46 1.59 -2.34
C TRP A 79 9.08 3.07 -2.22
N VAL A 80 7.98 3.39 -1.53
CA VAL A 80 7.48 4.76 -1.33
C VAL A 80 8.14 5.47 -0.15
N VAL A 81 8.67 4.70 0.83
CA VAL A 81 9.45 5.22 1.97
C VAL A 81 10.89 5.47 1.56
#